data_AF-A0A9J6GNM7-F1
#
_entry.id   AF-A0A9J6GNM7-F1
#
_cell.length_a   1.000
_cell.length_b   1.000
_cell.length_c   1.000
_cell.angle_alpha   90.00
_cell.angle_beta   90.00
_cell.angle_gamma   90.00
#
_symmetry.space_group_name_H-M   'P 1'
#
loop_
_entity.id
_entity.type
_entity.pdbx_description
1 polymer ?
#
loop_
_entity_poly.entity_id
_entity_poly.type
_entity_poly.pdbx_seq_one_letter_code
_entity_poly.pdbx_strand_id
1 'polypeptide(L)'
;MRGQFSDLMKLFKVGGGGLGTNHAFPGDHVDRGLHSVETFLLLLALKVRYPTRFTLLKGDHESRHITQVFGFHDECFRNYHPPAVWRHCTDIFGFLPISAVVHAMVLCVIGGLSPSIQTLDCIRPVEPILEVSATGATCHLLWSDPEEMGDCSASRRGAGCVLASEVLSMFKCITKLDLICRVYGLLKAGSQWHFEESLVTVFSAPVYGCVCFCIDAIVELHANQTSTTTITTRPHIIRSGNPVKTKTKTRIRMLPYLK
;
A
#
# COMPACT_ATOMS: atom_id res chain seq x y z
N MET A 1 2.63 7.59 -0.90
CA MET A 1 2.43 9.06 -0.76
C MET A 1 3.72 9.79 -0.49
N ARG A 2 4.58 9.27 0.40
CA ARG A 2 5.99 9.65 0.56
C ARG A 2 6.19 11.17 0.67
N GLY A 3 5.40 11.80 1.53
CA GLY A 3 5.45 13.25 1.77
C GLY A 3 5.09 14.16 0.59
N GLN A 4 4.38 13.67 -0.43
CA GLN A 4 3.90 14.47 -1.57
C GLN A 4 2.49 15.05 -1.31
N PHE A 5 2.38 15.96 -0.36
CA PHE A 5 1.10 16.52 0.09
C PHE A 5 0.23 17.09 -1.05
N SER A 6 0.83 17.86 -1.97
CA SER A 6 0.12 18.43 -3.12
C SER A 6 -0.49 17.38 -4.05
N ASP A 7 0.16 16.22 -4.17
CA ASP A 7 -0.34 15.10 -4.98
C ASP A 7 -1.41 14.30 -4.23
N LEU A 8 -1.29 14.16 -2.90
CA LEU A 8 -2.39 13.63 -2.06
C LEU A 8 -3.69 14.44 -2.24
N MET A 9 -3.61 15.76 -2.27
CA MET A 9 -4.79 16.61 -2.50
C MET A 9 -5.41 16.41 -3.88
N LYS A 10 -4.60 16.14 -4.91
CA LYS A 10 -5.11 15.76 -6.24
C LYS A 10 -5.73 14.38 -6.21
N LEU A 11 -5.11 13.42 -5.52
CA LEU A 11 -5.63 12.07 -5.37
C LEU A 11 -7.01 12.07 -4.72
N PHE A 12 -7.26 12.92 -3.73
CA PHE A 12 -8.61 13.08 -3.17
C PHE A 12 -9.62 13.60 -4.18
N LYS A 13 -9.26 14.60 -5.02
CA LYS A 13 -10.16 15.11 -6.07
C LYS A 13 -10.56 14.04 -7.07
N VAL A 14 -9.66 13.10 -7.34
CA VAL A 14 -9.80 12.08 -8.38
C VAL A 14 -10.42 10.80 -7.85
N GLY A 15 -9.97 10.32 -6.69
CA GLY A 15 -10.42 9.08 -6.04
C GLY A 15 -11.79 9.18 -5.37
N GLY A 16 -12.64 10.12 -5.82
CA GLY A 16 -14.04 10.22 -5.38
C GLY A 16 -14.38 11.37 -4.45
N GLY A 17 -13.49 12.34 -4.22
CA GLY A 17 -13.75 13.74 -3.81
C GLY A 17 -14.55 14.02 -2.53
N GLY A 18 -15.17 13.01 -1.91
CA GLY A 18 -16.24 13.20 -0.95
C GLY A 18 -16.19 12.19 0.19
N LEU A 19 -16.80 12.60 1.30
CA LEU A 19 -16.90 11.86 2.56
C LEU A 19 -17.69 10.55 2.46
N GLY A 20 -18.24 10.23 1.28
CA GLY A 20 -19.00 9.01 1.00
C GLY A 20 -18.15 7.82 0.56
N THR A 21 -16.89 8.04 0.20
CA THR A 21 -16.00 7.00 -0.35
C THR A 21 -15.14 6.37 0.74
N ASN A 22 -14.90 5.06 0.65
CA ASN A 22 -13.97 4.36 1.52
C ASN A 22 -12.57 4.37 0.89
N HIS A 23 -11.56 4.72 1.69
CA HIS A 23 -10.18 4.84 1.27
C HIS A 23 -9.29 3.91 2.09
N ALA A 24 -8.42 3.16 1.41
CA ALA A 24 -7.35 2.38 2.01
C ALA A 24 -5.99 2.93 1.53
N PHE A 25 -5.14 3.34 2.46
CA PHE A 25 -3.79 3.85 2.21
C PHE A 25 -2.78 2.81 2.70
N PRO A 26 -2.16 2.03 1.81
CA PRO A 26 -1.38 0.83 2.16
C PRO A 26 0.05 1.09 2.71
N GLY A 27 0.34 2.29 3.21
CA GLY A 27 1.64 2.66 3.79
C GLY A 27 2.41 3.67 2.95
N ASP A 28 3.68 3.90 3.32
CA ASP A 28 4.57 4.88 2.70
C ASP A 28 3.95 6.28 2.68
N HIS A 29 3.55 6.75 3.86
CA HIS A 29 2.98 8.08 4.08
C HIS A 29 4.09 9.13 4.14
N VAL A 30 5.23 8.77 4.75
CA VAL A 30 6.35 9.66 5.06
C VAL A 30 7.62 9.37 4.24
N ASP A 31 8.66 10.17 4.48
CA ASP A 31 9.98 10.15 3.85
C ASP A 31 9.99 10.52 2.36
N ARG A 32 11.19 10.83 1.84
CA ARG A 32 11.51 11.20 0.44
C ARG A 32 10.92 12.54 -0.02
N GLY A 33 9.68 12.86 0.33
CA GLY A 33 9.05 14.15 0.08
C GLY A 33 9.39 15.18 1.15
N LEU A 34 8.97 16.43 0.92
CA LEU A 34 9.24 17.56 1.81
C LEU A 34 8.10 17.89 2.78
N HIS A 35 6.95 17.20 2.64
CA HIS A 35 5.71 17.48 3.37
C HIS A 35 5.13 16.20 3.99
N SER A 36 6.00 15.38 4.58
CA SER A 36 5.62 14.12 5.23
C SER A 36 4.74 14.35 6.45
N VAL A 37 5.03 15.39 7.26
CA VAL A 37 4.23 15.75 8.43
C VAL A 37 2.81 16.11 8.01
N GLU A 38 2.65 17.03 7.05
CA GLU A 38 1.32 17.43 6.57
C GLU A 38 0.56 16.26 5.93
N THR A 39 1.27 15.42 5.16
CA THR A 39 0.70 14.24 4.50
C THR A 39 0.16 13.25 5.54
N PHE A 40 0.98 12.87 6.52
CA PHE A 40 0.58 11.90 7.53
C PHE A 40 -0.48 12.46 8.48
N LEU A 41 -0.33 13.69 8.95
CA LEU A 41 -1.30 14.29 9.88
C LEU A 41 -2.67 14.51 9.24
N LEU A 42 -2.75 14.84 7.95
CA LEU A 42 -4.03 14.92 7.24
C LEU A 42 -4.72 13.55 7.19
N LEU A 43 -3.97 12.50 6.80
CA LEU A 43 -4.50 11.13 6.75
C LEU A 43 -4.96 10.65 8.14
N LEU A 44 -4.17 10.94 9.18
CA LEU A 44 -4.50 10.61 10.56
C LEU A 44 -5.76 11.36 11.03
N ALA A 45 -5.87 12.66 10.74
CA ALA A 45 -7.06 13.45 11.08
C ALA A 45 -8.32 12.90 10.38
N LEU A 46 -8.20 12.48 9.12
CA LEU A 46 -9.29 11.83 8.38
C LEU A 46 -9.65 10.46 8.96
N LYS A 47 -8.65 9.68 9.41
CA LYS A 47 -8.89 8.42 10.14
C LYS A 47 -9.65 8.66 11.44
N VAL A 48 -9.29 9.69 12.21
CA VAL A 48 -10.00 10.04 13.45
C VAL A 48 -11.42 10.51 13.16
N ARG A 49 -11.60 11.36 12.13
CA ARG A 49 -12.90 11.92 11.77
C ARG A 49 -13.86 10.91 11.13
N TYR A 50 -13.33 9.95 10.37
CA TYR A 50 -14.07 8.95 9.60
C TYR A 50 -13.48 7.54 9.80
N PRO A 51 -13.55 6.99 11.02
CA PRO A 51 -12.81 5.78 11.42
C PRO A 51 -13.17 4.52 10.63
N THR A 52 -14.38 4.44 10.07
CA THR A 52 -14.84 3.30 9.25
C THR A 52 -14.59 3.47 7.76
N ARG A 53 -14.22 4.66 7.30
CA ARG A 53 -14.02 4.97 5.88
C ARG A 53 -12.57 5.09 5.49
N PHE A 54 -11.71 5.52 6.42
CA PHE A 54 -10.28 5.63 6.19
C PHE A 54 -9.56 4.48 6.88
N THR A 55 -8.80 3.71 6.11
CA THR A 55 -7.92 2.66 6.59
C THR A 55 -6.49 3.04 6.24
N LEU A 56 -5.64 3.18 7.25
CA LEU A 56 -4.21 3.47 7.10
C LEU A 56 -3.45 2.20 7.47
N LEU A 57 -2.60 1.71 6.58
CA LEU A 57 -1.70 0.61 6.87
C LEU A 57 -0.29 1.12 7.15
N LYS A 58 0.50 0.28 7.82
CA LYS A 58 1.93 0.47 8.06
C LYS A 58 2.71 0.04 6.81
N GLY A 59 3.55 0.93 6.30
CA GLY A 59 4.58 0.63 5.32
C GLY A 59 5.94 0.40 5.95
N ASP A 60 6.95 0.13 5.13
CA ASP A 60 8.34 -0.03 5.60
C ASP A 60 8.93 1.30 6.09
N HIS A 61 8.49 2.42 5.51
CA HIS A 61 8.84 3.77 5.94
C HIS A 61 8.21 4.20 7.26
N GLU A 62 7.18 3.53 7.76
CA GLU A 62 6.57 3.82 9.06
C GLU A 62 7.32 3.12 10.22
N SER A 63 8.64 3.35 10.34
CA SER A 63 9.50 2.84 11.42
C SER A 63 10.50 3.88 11.91
N ARG A 64 10.99 3.79 13.16
CA ARG A 64 11.96 4.79 13.65
C ARG A 64 13.26 4.72 12.87
N HIS A 65 13.73 3.51 12.59
CA HIS A 65 14.99 3.31 11.87
C HIS A 65 14.96 3.95 10.47
N ILE A 66 13.92 3.66 9.68
CA ILE A 66 13.84 4.14 8.29
C ILE A 66 13.64 5.67 8.24
N THR A 67 12.82 6.23 9.13
CA THR A 67 12.56 7.69 9.15
C THR A 67 13.75 8.55 9.54
N GLN A 68 14.72 7.98 10.27
CA GLN A 68 15.99 8.64 10.57
C GLN A 68 16.94 8.69 9.37
N VAL A 69 16.77 7.79 8.40
CA VAL A 69 17.64 7.67 7.22
C VAL A 69 17.09 8.44 6.03
N PHE A 70 15.76 8.51 5.85
CA PHE A 70 15.14 9.00 4.61
C PHE A 70 14.40 10.34 4.70
N GLY A 71 14.55 11.03 5.83
CA GLY A 71 14.32 12.47 5.92
C GLY A 71 13.13 12.90 6.78
N PHE A 72 12.23 12.00 7.20
CA PHE A 72 11.09 12.40 8.04
C PHE A 72 11.51 12.89 9.43
N HIS A 73 12.52 12.26 10.04
CA HIS A 73 13.10 12.74 11.30
C HIS A 73 13.61 14.17 11.17
N ASP A 74 14.39 14.45 10.12
CA ASP A 74 14.99 15.75 9.87
C ASP A 74 13.94 16.81 9.52
N GLU A 75 12.90 16.44 8.76
CA GLU A 75 11.74 17.28 8.48
C GLU A 75 11.04 17.71 9.78
N CYS A 76 10.72 16.75 10.66
CA CYS A 76 10.09 17.02 11.95
C CYS A 76 10.96 17.93 12.83
N PHE A 77 12.27 17.64 12.89
CA PHE A 77 13.20 18.41 13.69
C PHE A 77 13.25 19.86 13.19
N ARG A 78 13.56 20.07 11.91
CA ARG A 78 13.70 21.39 11.29
C ARG A 78 12.44 22.25 11.41
N ASN A 79 11.26 21.66 11.26
CA ASN A 79 10.01 22.42 11.15
C ASN A 79 9.31 22.65 12.50
N TYR A 80 9.52 21.77 13.50
CA TYR A 80 8.66 21.73 14.70
C TYR A 80 9.40 21.60 16.05
N HIS A 81 10.73 21.77 16.09
CA HIS A 81 11.58 21.69 17.30
C HIS A 81 10.85 21.89 18.65
N PRO A 82 11.00 21.00 19.66
CA PRO A 82 11.82 19.76 19.75
C PRO A 82 11.22 18.54 19.00
N PRO A 83 11.89 17.36 18.92
CA PRO A 83 11.44 16.21 18.13
C PRO A 83 10.21 15.46 18.71
N ALA A 84 9.30 16.18 19.36
CA ALA A 84 8.06 15.63 19.90
C ALA A 84 7.15 15.13 18.77
N VAL A 85 7.03 15.87 17.66
CA VAL A 85 6.22 15.46 16.51
C VAL A 85 6.68 14.11 15.95
N TRP A 86 7.99 13.95 15.72
CA TRP A 86 8.55 12.67 15.24
C TRP A 86 8.29 11.52 16.21
N ARG A 87 8.49 11.75 17.52
CA ARG A 87 8.20 10.74 18.55
C ARG A 87 6.75 10.30 18.54
N HIS A 88 5.81 11.25 18.55
CA HIS A 88 4.38 10.93 18.51
C HIS A 88 3.97 10.21 17.23
N CYS A 89 4.46 10.63 16.06
CA CYS A 89 4.19 9.95 14.80
C CYS A 89 4.72 8.51 14.82
N THR A 90 5.95 8.30 15.28
CA THR A 90 6.55 6.95 15.35
C THR A 90 5.91 6.05 16.40
N ASP A 91 5.40 6.59 17.51
CA ASP A 91 4.56 5.84 18.45
C ASP A 91 3.27 5.36 17.77
N ILE A 92 2.61 6.23 17.01
CA ILE A 92 1.37 5.90 16.27
C ILE A 92 1.63 4.84 15.20
N PHE A 93 2.79 4.87 14.52
CA PHE A 93 3.15 3.85 13.53
C PHE A 93 3.13 2.42 14.10
N GLY A 94 3.32 2.26 15.41
CA GLY A 94 3.20 0.97 16.09
C GLY A 94 1.81 0.34 16.02
N PHE A 95 0.78 1.19 15.94
CA PHE A 95 -0.62 0.78 15.96
C PHE A 95 -1.24 0.65 14.57
N LEU A 96 -0.50 1.02 13.52
CA LEU A 96 -0.98 0.86 12.15
C LEU A 96 -0.99 -0.63 11.76
N PRO A 97 -2.11 -1.16 11.25
CA PRO A 97 -2.16 -2.54 10.76
C PRO A 97 -1.25 -2.73 9.54
N ILE A 98 -0.63 -3.89 9.40
CA ILE A 98 0.29 -4.21 8.29
C ILE A 98 -0.42 -4.73 7.03
N SER A 99 -1.71 -5.08 7.16
CA SER A 99 -2.52 -5.57 6.06
C SER A 99 -4.00 -5.27 6.29
N ALA A 100 -4.79 -5.33 5.23
CA ALA A 100 -6.25 -5.28 5.31
C ALA A 100 -6.89 -6.16 4.25
N VAL A 101 -8.00 -6.80 4.61
CA VAL A 101 -8.85 -7.50 3.65
C VAL A 101 -10.01 -6.59 3.27
N VAL A 102 -10.12 -6.27 1.98
CA VAL A 102 -11.12 -5.38 1.41
C VAL A 102 -12.15 -6.19 0.64
N HIS A 103 -13.45 -5.97 0.95
CA HIS A 103 -14.58 -6.70 0.36
C HIS A 103 -14.46 -8.22 0.45
N ALA A 104 -13.74 -8.76 1.45
CA ALA A 104 -13.46 -10.19 1.60
C ALA A 104 -12.82 -10.88 0.37
N MET A 105 -12.28 -10.11 -0.58
CA MET A 105 -11.72 -10.62 -1.83
C MET A 105 -10.29 -10.15 -2.07
N VAL A 106 -9.94 -8.96 -1.58
CA VAL A 106 -8.64 -8.34 -1.86
C VAL A 106 -7.83 -8.22 -0.58
N LEU A 107 -6.65 -8.83 -0.52
CA LEU A 107 -5.69 -8.55 0.53
C LEU A 107 -4.78 -7.40 0.10
N CYS A 108 -4.78 -6.33 0.88
CA CYS A 108 -3.91 -5.18 0.72
C CYS A 108 -2.70 -5.32 1.64
N VAL A 109 -1.50 -5.27 1.07
CA VAL A 109 -0.20 -5.26 1.75
C VAL A 109 0.69 -4.20 1.11
N ILE A 110 1.83 -3.84 1.71
CA ILE A 110 2.77 -2.95 1.02
C ILE A 110 3.71 -3.73 0.12
N GLY A 111 4.43 -4.71 0.67
CA GLY A 111 5.36 -5.60 0.00
C GLY A 111 4.62 -6.80 -0.60
N GLY A 112 4.82 -8.00 -0.07
CA GLY A 112 4.29 -9.20 -0.69
C GLY A 112 4.19 -10.40 0.24
N LEU A 113 3.71 -11.51 -0.32
CA LEU A 113 3.65 -12.79 0.39
C LEU A 113 5.02 -13.46 0.41
N SER A 114 5.10 -14.54 1.18
CA SER A 114 6.28 -15.41 1.27
C SER A 114 5.86 -16.80 1.73
N PRO A 115 6.72 -17.83 1.64
CA PRO A 115 6.39 -19.18 2.07
C PRO A 115 5.96 -19.31 3.55
N SER A 116 6.35 -18.35 4.41
CA SER A 116 5.95 -18.30 5.82
C SER A 116 4.57 -17.68 6.04
N ILE A 117 3.92 -17.18 4.99
CA ILE A 117 2.60 -16.53 5.04
C ILE A 117 1.63 -17.35 4.19
N GLN A 118 1.04 -18.38 4.80
CA GLN A 118 0.14 -19.31 4.10
C GLN A 118 -1.34 -19.04 4.37
N THR A 119 -1.66 -18.40 5.50
CA THR A 119 -3.04 -18.12 5.93
C THR A 119 -3.19 -16.69 6.41
N LEU A 120 -4.44 -16.24 6.60
CA LEU A 120 -4.74 -14.94 7.21
C LEU A 120 -4.40 -14.88 8.72
N ASP A 121 -4.18 -16.01 9.37
CA ASP A 121 -3.77 -16.01 10.77
C ASP A 121 -2.26 -15.75 10.89
N CYS A 122 -1.46 -16.13 9.89
CA CYS A 122 -0.04 -15.80 9.83
C CYS A 122 0.25 -14.28 9.76
N ILE A 123 -0.74 -13.48 9.35
CA ILE A 123 -0.60 -12.02 9.19
C ILE A 123 -1.23 -11.21 10.31
N ARG A 124 -1.95 -11.85 11.24
CA ARG A 124 -2.65 -11.16 12.33
C ARG A 124 -1.65 -10.83 13.44
N PRO A 125 -1.28 -9.55 13.65
CA PRO A 125 -0.38 -9.20 14.73
C PRO A 125 -1.09 -9.41 16.07
N VAL A 126 -0.37 -9.95 17.05
CA VAL A 126 -0.85 -10.13 18.43
C VAL A 126 -0.65 -8.84 19.23
N GLU A 127 0.34 -8.02 18.85
CA GLU A 127 0.74 -6.79 19.54
C GLU A 127 1.10 -5.67 18.54
N PRO A 128 1.10 -4.39 18.98
CA PRO A 128 1.60 -3.28 18.18
C PRO A 128 3.05 -3.52 17.69
N ILE A 129 3.32 -3.21 16.42
CA ILE A 129 4.63 -3.41 15.79
C ILE A 129 5.40 -2.08 15.82
N LEU A 130 6.06 -1.81 16.95
CA LEU A 130 6.88 -0.60 17.12
C LEU A 130 8.05 -0.60 16.13
N GLU A 131 8.76 -1.72 16.03
CA GLU A 131 9.85 -1.92 15.08
C GLU A 131 9.66 -3.22 14.32
N VAL A 132 10.13 -3.23 13.07
CA VAL A 132 10.00 -4.38 12.17
C VAL A 132 11.28 -5.22 12.29
N SER A 133 11.13 -6.49 12.66
CA SER A 133 12.24 -7.45 12.62
C SER A 133 12.83 -7.53 11.22
N ALA A 134 14.14 -7.74 11.11
CA ALA A 134 14.81 -7.94 9.82
C ALA A 134 14.37 -9.23 9.10
N THR A 135 13.70 -10.15 9.80
CA THR A 135 13.22 -11.43 9.28
C THR A 135 11.78 -11.73 9.71
N GLY A 136 11.15 -12.73 9.07
CA GLY A 136 9.83 -13.23 9.44
C GLY A 136 8.68 -12.62 8.64
N ALA A 137 7.45 -13.03 8.97
CA ALA A 137 6.26 -12.70 8.20
C ALA A 137 6.03 -11.18 8.06
N THR A 138 6.20 -10.41 9.13
CA THR A 138 6.05 -8.95 9.09
C THR A 138 7.08 -8.30 8.16
N CYS A 139 8.35 -8.72 8.21
CA CYS A 139 9.36 -8.25 7.28
C CYS A 139 8.94 -8.56 5.84
N HIS A 140 8.48 -9.78 5.59
CA HIS A 140 8.11 -10.21 4.24
C HIS A 140 6.90 -9.44 3.71
N LEU A 141 5.86 -9.20 4.52
CA LEU A 141 4.71 -8.37 4.16
C LEU A 141 5.09 -6.93 3.80
N LEU A 142 6.18 -6.42 4.38
CA LEU A 142 6.64 -5.06 4.16
C LEU A 142 7.64 -4.91 3.01
N TRP A 143 8.50 -5.92 2.79
CA TRP A 143 9.70 -5.77 1.94
C TRP A 143 9.78 -6.72 0.73
N SER A 144 8.93 -7.75 0.65
CA SER A 144 9.01 -8.73 -0.45
C SER A 144 8.59 -8.12 -1.78
N ASP A 145 9.11 -8.64 -2.90
CA ASP A 145 8.81 -8.19 -4.28
C ASP A 145 8.35 -9.35 -5.17
N PRO A 146 7.45 -9.13 -6.14
CA PRO A 146 7.12 -10.15 -7.14
C PRO A 146 8.22 -10.29 -8.19
N GLU A 147 8.51 -11.53 -8.61
CA GLU A 147 9.32 -11.82 -9.79
C GLU A 147 8.62 -12.93 -10.58
N GLU A 148 8.38 -12.72 -11.88
CA GLU A 148 7.59 -13.67 -12.70
C GLU A 148 8.35 -14.97 -12.97
N MET A 149 9.68 -14.92 -12.95
CA MET A 149 10.57 -16.02 -13.30
C MET A 149 11.54 -16.23 -12.13
N GLY A 150 11.30 -17.26 -11.32
CA GLY A 150 12.23 -17.65 -10.27
C GLY A 150 11.57 -18.27 -9.04
N ASP A 151 12.38 -18.99 -8.29
CA ASP A 151 11.99 -19.51 -6.98
C ASP A 151 12.00 -18.41 -5.92
N CYS A 152 11.35 -18.68 -4.80
CA CYS A 152 11.43 -17.83 -3.63
C CYS A 152 12.89 -17.70 -3.16
N SER A 153 13.44 -16.49 -3.27
CA SER A 153 14.84 -16.20 -2.93
C SER A 153 14.95 -14.95 -2.06
N ALA A 154 16.14 -14.66 -1.54
CA ALA A 154 16.35 -13.45 -0.76
C ALA A 154 16.16 -12.20 -1.62
N SER A 155 15.45 -11.21 -1.09
CA SER A 155 15.25 -9.95 -1.80
C SER A 155 16.56 -9.19 -1.99
N ARG A 156 16.74 -8.58 -3.16
CA ARG A 156 17.86 -7.67 -3.46
C ARG A 156 17.91 -6.43 -2.54
N ARG A 157 16.86 -6.20 -1.75
CA ARG A 157 16.76 -5.11 -0.77
C ARG A 157 17.53 -5.38 0.52
N GLY A 158 17.95 -6.62 0.76
CA GLY A 158 18.51 -7.04 2.05
C GLY A 158 17.46 -7.32 3.13
N ALA A 159 16.17 -7.20 2.81
CA ALA A 159 15.03 -7.57 3.66
C ALA A 159 13.88 -8.08 2.78
N GLY A 160 13.10 -9.03 3.28
CA GLY A 160 12.04 -9.69 2.50
C GLY A 160 12.55 -10.78 1.56
N CYS A 161 11.65 -11.30 0.74
CA CYS A 161 11.96 -12.30 -0.28
C CYS A 161 11.38 -11.95 -1.65
N VAL A 162 11.79 -12.70 -2.65
CA VAL A 162 11.15 -12.73 -3.96
C VAL A 162 9.92 -13.63 -3.86
N LEU A 163 8.75 -13.13 -4.23
CA LEU A 163 7.50 -13.87 -4.25
C LEU A 163 7.43 -14.76 -5.49
N ALA A 164 7.30 -16.06 -5.28
CA ALA A 164 7.05 -17.06 -6.30
C ALA A 164 5.53 -17.25 -6.57
N SER A 165 5.19 -17.68 -7.79
CA SER A 165 3.80 -17.82 -8.25
C SER A 165 3.00 -18.87 -7.47
N GLU A 166 3.69 -19.91 -7.01
CA GLU A 166 3.15 -21.07 -6.30
C GLU A 166 2.67 -20.67 -4.91
N VAL A 167 3.44 -19.81 -4.23
CA VAL A 167 3.09 -19.26 -2.91
C VAL A 167 1.79 -18.46 -3.00
N LEU A 168 1.68 -17.61 -4.02
CA LEU A 168 0.47 -16.82 -4.28
C LEU A 168 -0.74 -17.71 -4.59
N SER A 169 -0.56 -18.70 -5.45
CA SER A 169 -1.62 -19.63 -5.85
C SER A 169 -2.14 -20.45 -4.67
N MET A 170 -1.22 -20.98 -3.84
CA MET A 170 -1.56 -21.72 -2.63
C MET A 170 -2.29 -20.83 -1.61
N PHE A 171 -1.77 -19.62 -1.35
CA PHE A 171 -2.39 -18.68 -0.44
C PHE A 171 -3.81 -18.33 -0.85
N LYS A 172 -4.05 -18.04 -2.14
CA LYS A 172 -5.40 -17.79 -2.67
C LYS A 172 -6.31 -19.00 -2.53
N CYS A 173 -5.79 -20.20 -2.79
CA CYS A 173 -6.56 -21.44 -2.65
C CYS A 173 -7.04 -21.66 -1.21
N ILE A 174 -6.19 -21.37 -0.21
CA ILE A 174 -6.50 -21.51 1.21
C ILE A 174 -7.46 -20.40 1.67
N THR A 175 -7.12 -19.15 1.38
CA THR A 175 -7.84 -17.97 1.92
C THR A 175 -9.11 -17.61 1.16
N LYS A 176 -9.30 -18.18 -0.04
CA LYS A 176 -10.38 -17.86 -0.98
C LYS A 176 -10.39 -16.39 -1.45
N LEU A 177 -9.26 -15.71 -1.32
CA LEU A 177 -9.08 -14.37 -1.84
C LEU A 177 -8.80 -14.39 -3.35
N ASP A 178 -9.29 -13.37 -4.04
CA ASP A 178 -9.18 -13.26 -5.49
C ASP A 178 -7.94 -12.48 -5.93
N LEU A 179 -7.50 -11.51 -5.12
CA LEU A 179 -6.45 -10.58 -5.50
C LEU A 179 -5.57 -10.19 -4.31
N ILE A 180 -4.27 -10.07 -4.57
CA ILE A 180 -3.35 -9.35 -3.71
C ILE A 180 -3.08 -7.97 -4.32
N CYS A 181 -3.33 -6.91 -3.57
CA CYS A 181 -3.03 -5.54 -3.95
C CYS A 181 -1.84 -5.04 -3.12
N ARG A 182 -0.80 -4.53 -3.80
CA ARG A 182 0.41 -4.01 -3.16
C ARG A 182 0.82 -2.64 -3.70
N VAL A 183 1.69 -1.92 -2.99
CA VAL A 183 2.14 -0.57 -3.42
C VAL A 183 3.65 -0.34 -3.48
N TYR A 184 4.42 -1.40 -3.31
CA TYR A 184 5.87 -1.29 -3.18
C TYR A 184 6.60 -1.35 -4.53
N GLY A 185 7.55 -0.42 -4.75
CA GLY A 185 8.38 -0.31 -5.96
C GLY A 185 7.94 0.79 -6.93
N LEU A 186 8.92 1.49 -7.53
CA LEU A 186 8.66 2.52 -8.55
C LEU A 186 8.12 1.86 -9.83
N LEU A 187 6.92 2.25 -10.26
CA LEU A 187 6.31 1.80 -11.51
C LEU A 187 6.10 2.96 -12.47
N LYS A 188 6.78 2.95 -13.63
CA LYS A 188 6.60 3.99 -14.66
C LYS A 188 5.15 4.16 -15.09
N ALA A 189 4.42 3.06 -15.23
CA ALA A 189 3.02 3.03 -15.68
C ALA A 189 1.99 3.24 -14.54
N GLY A 190 2.43 3.45 -13.30
CA GLY A 190 1.58 3.61 -12.12
C GLY A 190 0.94 2.33 -11.60
N SER A 191 0.68 1.34 -12.45
CA SER A 191 0.28 0.00 -12.00
C SER A 191 0.84 -1.11 -12.88
N GLN A 192 1.01 -2.28 -12.29
CA GLN A 192 1.45 -3.50 -12.97
C GLN A 192 0.72 -4.71 -12.41
N TRP A 193 0.25 -5.57 -13.31
CA TRP A 193 -0.36 -6.85 -12.96
C TRP A 193 0.67 -7.96 -13.10
N HIS A 194 0.65 -8.92 -12.18
CA HIS A 194 1.58 -10.04 -12.11
C HIS A 194 0.80 -11.36 -11.95
N PHE A 195 1.46 -12.49 -12.24
CA PHE A 195 0.95 -13.84 -11.97
C PHE A 195 -0.49 -14.06 -12.45
N GLU A 196 -0.70 -13.92 -13.76
CA GLU A 196 -2.02 -14.05 -14.39
C GLU A 196 -3.10 -13.16 -13.74
N GLU A 197 -2.70 -11.94 -13.38
CA GLU A 197 -3.55 -10.94 -12.74
C GLU A 197 -4.04 -11.32 -11.33
N SER A 198 -3.35 -12.23 -10.66
CA SER A 198 -3.60 -12.59 -9.25
C SER A 198 -2.96 -11.60 -8.26
N LEU A 199 -2.07 -10.73 -8.74
CA LEU A 199 -1.46 -9.68 -7.94
C LEU A 199 -1.37 -8.38 -8.75
N VAL A 200 -1.66 -7.26 -8.11
CA VAL A 200 -1.50 -5.92 -8.69
C VAL A 200 -0.59 -5.06 -7.81
N THR A 201 0.40 -4.43 -8.43
CA THR A 201 1.25 -3.41 -7.81
C THR A 201 0.81 -2.04 -8.29
N VAL A 202 0.64 -1.09 -7.37
CA VAL A 202 0.11 0.26 -7.62
C VAL A 202 1.03 1.30 -7.00
N PHE A 203 1.30 2.39 -7.69
CA PHE A 203 2.17 3.44 -7.22
C PHE A 203 1.47 4.80 -7.39
N SER A 204 1.43 5.59 -6.32
CA SER A 204 0.68 6.86 -6.24
C SER A 204 1.58 8.01 -5.76
N ALA A 205 2.80 8.06 -6.29
CA ALA A 205 3.81 9.07 -5.96
C ALA A 205 4.52 9.53 -7.26
N PRO A 206 3.97 10.52 -7.99
CA PRO A 206 4.23 10.73 -9.43
C PRO A 206 5.63 11.29 -9.71
N VAL A 207 6.27 11.83 -8.68
CA VAL A 207 7.63 12.38 -8.72
C VAL A 207 8.40 11.73 -7.59
N TYR A 208 9.26 10.78 -7.93
CA TYR A 208 10.06 10.04 -6.96
C TYR A 208 11.53 10.48 -7.02
N GLY A 209 12.07 10.90 -5.87
CA GLY A 209 13.49 11.18 -5.68
C GLY A 209 14.06 12.29 -6.58
N CYS A 210 13.28 13.32 -6.91
CA CYS A 210 13.65 14.47 -7.76
C CYS A 210 14.08 14.14 -9.21
N VAL A 211 14.11 12.86 -9.62
CA VAL A 211 14.66 12.43 -10.91
C VAL A 211 13.71 11.51 -11.69
N CYS A 212 12.82 10.78 -11.00
CA CYS A 212 11.95 9.79 -11.62
C CYS A 212 10.51 10.31 -11.75
N PHE A 213 9.99 10.30 -12.99
CA PHE A 213 8.59 10.58 -13.29
C PHE A 213 7.82 9.27 -13.47
N CYS A 214 6.67 9.16 -12.84
CA CYS A 214 5.74 8.06 -13.03
C CYS A 214 4.30 8.55 -13.05
N ILE A 215 3.43 7.69 -13.54
CA ILE A 215 1.99 7.91 -13.55
C ILE A 215 1.45 7.51 -12.19
N ASP A 216 0.59 8.33 -11.59
CA ASP A 216 -0.10 7.95 -10.36
C ASP A 216 -1.21 6.97 -10.68
N ALA A 217 -1.38 5.91 -9.90
CA ALA A 217 -2.56 5.06 -10.04
C ALA A 217 -3.28 4.84 -8.72
N ILE A 218 -4.60 4.66 -8.83
CA ILE A 218 -5.46 4.18 -7.75
C ILE A 218 -6.16 2.89 -8.20
N VAL A 219 -6.46 2.02 -7.24
CA VAL A 219 -7.35 0.87 -7.45
C VAL A 219 -8.73 1.25 -6.95
N GLU A 220 -9.71 1.21 -7.84
CA GLU A 220 -11.11 1.39 -7.49
C GLU A 220 -11.83 0.05 -7.51
N LEU A 221 -12.59 -0.22 -6.45
CA LEU A 221 -13.46 -1.37 -6.32
C LEU A 221 -14.91 -0.89 -6.40
N HIS A 222 -15.59 -1.23 -7.48
CA HIS A 222 -17.01 -0.91 -7.68
C HIS A 222 -17.85 -2.18 -7.56
N ALA A 223 -18.74 -2.21 -6.57
CA ALA A 223 -19.74 -3.27 -6.46
C ALA A 223 -20.93 -2.91 -7.37
N ASN A 224 -21.15 -3.70 -8.41
CA ASN A 224 -22.31 -3.52 -9.29
C ASN A 224 -23.56 -4.14 -8.64
N GLN A 225 -24.75 -3.69 -9.05
CA GLN A 225 -26.05 -4.24 -8.61
C GLN A 225 -26.18 -5.77 -8.83
N THR A 226 -25.33 -6.35 -9.69
CA THR A 226 -25.23 -7.79 -9.97
C THR A 226 -24.27 -8.56 -9.05
N SER A 227 -23.88 -8.01 -7.89
CA SER A 227 -22.90 -8.61 -6.96
C SER A 227 -21.57 -8.96 -7.64
N THR A 228 -21.18 -8.16 -8.65
CA THR A 228 -19.90 -8.30 -9.35
C THR A 228 -19.02 -7.13 -8.95
N THR A 229 -17.82 -7.41 -8.45
CA THR A 229 -16.85 -6.35 -8.14
C THR A 229 -15.95 -6.13 -9.33
N THR A 230 -15.86 -4.88 -9.77
CA THR A 230 -14.95 -4.44 -10.83
C THR A 230 -13.73 -3.79 -10.20
N ILE A 231 -12.54 -4.27 -10.55
CA ILE A 231 -11.26 -3.74 -10.07
C ILE A 231 -10.63 -2.97 -11.22
N THR A 232 -10.47 -1.67 -11.04
CA THR A 232 -9.90 -0.80 -12.10
C THR A 232 -8.67 -0.10 -11.57
N THR A 233 -7.56 -0.16 -12.30
CA THR A 233 -6.43 0.74 -12.08
C THR A 233 -6.61 1.98 -12.94
N ARG A 234 -6.64 3.15 -12.31
CA ARG A 234 -6.75 4.43 -13.02
C ARG A 234 -5.42 5.17 -13.02
N PRO A 235 -4.65 5.13 -14.12
CA PRO A 235 -3.49 5.99 -14.30
C PRO A 235 -3.91 7.47 -14.40
N HIS A 236 -3.21 8.33 -13.67
CA HIS A 236 -3.34 9.78 -13.64
C HIS A 236 -2.00 10.41 -14.02
N ILE A 237 -2.00 11.01 -15.19
CA ILE A 237 -0.85 11.75 -15.71
C ILE A 237 -0.90 13.17 -15.14
N ILE A 238 0.09 13.52 -14.33
CA ILE A 238 0.11 14.81 -13.62
C ILE A 238 0.74 15.95 -14.46
N ARG A 239 1.31 15.66 -15.64
CA ARG A 239 1.72 16.67 -16.64
C ARG A 239 1.55 16.20 -18.09
N SER A 240 1.13 17.13 -18.96
CA SER A 240 0.79 17.05 -20.40
C SER A 240 1.54 16.00 -21.25
N GLY A 241 1.27 14.73 -21.01
CA GLY A 241 1.69 13.60 -21.84
C GLY A 241 0.47 12.78 -22.23
N ASN A 242 0.52 12.16 -23.41
CA ASN A 242 -0.57 11.39 -23.98
C ASN A 242 -1.17 10.38 -22.97
N PRO A 243 -2.51 10.25 -22.92
CA PRO A 243 -3.18 9.34 -21.99
C PRO A 243 -2.68 7.90 -22.15
N VAL A 244 -2.23 7.30 -21.05
CA VAL A 244 -1.89 5.88 -21.00
C VAL A 244 -3.16 5.06 -20.84
N LYS A 245 -3.29 3.99 -21.64
CA LYS A 245 -4.48 3.13 -21.67
C LYS A 245 -4.77 2.58 -20.26
N THR A 246 -5.95 2.89 -19.74
CA THR A 246 -6.56 2.24 -18.57
C THR A 246 -6.77 0.76 -18.87
N LYS A 247 -6.24 -0.15 -18.03
CA LYS A 247 -6.68 -1.54 -18.02
C LYS A 247 -7.85 -1.68 -17.04
N THR A 248 -9.05 -1.78 -17.58
CA THR A 248 -10.27 -2.12 -16.83
C THR A 248 -10.53 -3.61 -16.99
N LYS A 249 -10.56 -4.37 -15.89
CA LYS A 249 -11.07 -5.76 -15.94
C LYS A 249 -12.35 -5.87 -15.13
N THR A 250 -13.36 -6.38 -15.81
CA THR A 250 -14.69 -6.67 -15.26
C THR A 250 -14.79 -8.16 -14.95
N ARG A 251 -15.41 -8.47 -13.81
CA ARG A 251 -15.93 -9.78 -13.36
C ARG A 251 -15.00 -10.64 -12.51
N ILE A 252 -14.88 -10.29 -11.24
CA ILE A 252 -14.90 -11.30 -10.19
C ILE A 252 -16.38 -11.57 -9.85
N ARG A 253 -16.85 -12.79 -10.13
CA ARG A 253 -18.23 -13.21 -9.89
C ARG A 253 -18.33 -13.62 -8.42
N MET A 254 -19.02 -12.86 -7.58
CA MET A 254 -19.22 -13.28 -6.20
C MET A 254 -20.08 -14.54 -6.18
N LEU A 255 -19.57 -15.60 -5.55
CA LEU A 255 -20.42 -16.72 -5.13
C LEU A 255 -21.26 -16.20 -3.94
N PRO A 256 -22.56 -16.50 -3.91
CA PRO A 256 -23.40 -16.07 -2.80
C PRO A 256 -22.84 -16.62 -1.48
N TYR A 257 -22.56 -15.74 -0.52
CA TYR A 257 -22.29 -16.12 0.86
C TYR A 257 -23.52 -16.88 1.39
N LEU A 258 -23.35 -18.16 1.71
CA LEU A 258 -24.29 -18.84 2.59
C LEU A 258 -24.16 -18.20 3.98
N LYS A 259 -25.31 -17.75 4.50
CA LYS A 259 -25.47 -17.02 5.77
C LYS A 259 -24.94 -17.80 6.97
#